data_AF-A0A5I5V6V3-F1
#
_entry.id   AF-A0A5I5V6V3-F1
#
_cell.length_a   1.000
_cell.length_b   1.000
_cell.length_c   1.000
_cell.angle_alpha   90.00
_cell.angle_beta   90.00
_cell.angle_gamma   90.00
#
_symmetry.space_group_name_H-M   'P 1'
#
loop_
_entity.id
_entity.type
_entity.pdbx_description
1 polymer ?
#
loop_
_entity_poly.entity_id
_entity_poly.type
_entity_poly.pdbx_seq_one_letter_code
_entity_poly.pdbx_strand_id
1 'polypeptide(L)' 'MILLSKQTPLGAGRHRKCYTHPDNARRCIKVIYNRD' A
#
# COMPACT_ATOMS: atom_id res chain seq x y z
N MET A 1 10.82 3.11 -9.44
CA MET A 1 10.97 2.51 -8.09
C MET A 1 10.04 3.26 -7.15
N ILE A 2 9.13 2.58 -6.44
CA ILE A 2 8.14 3.23 -5.55
C ILE A 2 8.64 3.13 -4.12
N LEU A 3 8.75 4.26 -3.43
CA LEU A 3 9.13 4.31 -2.02
C LEU A 3 7.89 4.46 -1.13
N LEU A 4 7.28 3.31 -0.78
CA LEU A 4 6.05 3.26 0.02
C LEU A 4 6.19 3.85 1.43
N SER A 5 7.42 3.92 1.98
CA SER A 5 7.67 4.48 3.32
C SER A 5 7.41 5.97 3.43
N LYS A 6 7.38 6.72 2.31
CA LYS A 6 7.06 8.15 2.27
C LYS A 6 5.61 8.44 1.88
N GLN A 7 4.81 7.42 1.62
CA GLN A 7 3.41 7.58 1.19
C GLN A 7 2.45 7.36 2.35
N THR A 8 1.40 8.18 2.40
CA THR A 8 0.27 7.95 3.30
C THR A 8 -0.57 6.79 2.75
N PRO A 9 -0.80 5.71 3.52
CA PRO A 9 -1.66 4.64 3.08
C PRO A 9 -3.10 5.12 2.94
N LEU A 10 -3.77 4.69 1.86
CA LEU A 10 -5.20 4.89 1.65
C LEU A 10 -6.03 4.17 2.72
N GLY A 11 -5.49 3.08 3.27
CA GLY A 11 -6.10 2.34 4.36
C GLY A 11 -5.14 1.34 4.96
N ALA A 12 -5.30 1.08 6.26
CA ALA A 12 -4.53 0.11 7.01
C ALA A 12 -5.47 -0.88 7.71
N GLY A 13 -5.04 -2.13 7.82
CA GLY A 13 -5.67 -3.16 8.64
C GLY A 13 -4.61 -3.97 9.37
N ARG A 14 -5.04 -4.86 10.27
CA ARG A 14 -4.14 -5.63 11.17
C ARG A 14 -2.93 -6.24 10.45
N HIS A 15 -3.15 -6.81 9.27
CA HIS A 15 -2.13 -7.50 8.47
C HIS A 15 -1.95 -6.92 7.07
N ARG A 16 -2.41 -5.68 6.82
CA ARG A 16 -2.37 -5.09 5.47
C ARG A 16 -2.22 -3.58 5.47
N LYS A 17 -1.59 -3.04 4.44
CA LYS A 17 -1.72 -1.61 4.05
C LYS A 17 -1.97 -1.49 2.56
N CYS A 18 -2.79 -0.52 2.19
CA CYS A 18 -3.11 -0.18 0.80
C CYS A 18 -2.58 1.22 0.48
N TYR A 19 -2.00 1.39 -0.70
CA TYR A 19 -1.41 2.63 -1.19
C TYR A 19 -1.93 2.96 -2.58
N THR A 20 -1.90 4.24 -2.95
CA THR A 20 -2.23 4.69 -4.32
C THR A 20 -1.20 4.17 -5.30
N HIS A 21 -1.63 3.67 -6.46
CA HIS A 21 -0.70 3.33 -7.53
C HIS A 21 -0.23 4.63 -8.22
N PRO A 22 1.08 4.87 -8.39
CA PRO A 22 1.59 6.16 -8.87
C PRO A 22 1.19 6.47 -10.31
N ASP A 23 1.16 5.45 -11.18
CA ASP A 23 0.97 5.65 -12.62
C ASP A 23 -0.45 5.34 -13.09
N ASN A 24 -1.31 4.81 -12.20
CA ASN A 24 -2.63 4.32 -12.60
C ASN A 24 -3.66 4.55 -11.51
N ALA A 25 -4.47 5.60 -11.69
CA ALA A 25 -5.53 5.98 -10.76
C ALA A 25 -6.62 4.91 -10.55
N ARG A 26 -6.73 3.90 -11.43
CA ARG A 26 -7.67 2.78 -11.30
C ARG A 26 -7.06 1.55 -10.60
N ARG A 27 -5.83 1.65 -10.09
CA ARG A 27 -5.15 0.57 -9.36
C ARG A 27 -4.68 1.05 -8.00
N CYS A 28 -4.42 0.09 -7.10
CA CYS A 28 -3.79 0.33 -5.82
C CYS A 28 -2.73 -0.74 -5.54
N ILE A 29 -1.80 -0.41 -4.65
CA ILE A 29 -0.76 -1.34 -4.19
C ILE A 29 -1.21 -1.85 -2.82
N LYS A 30 -1.35 -3.18 -2.69
CA LYS A 30 -1.74 -3.84 -1.45
C LYS A 30 -0.55 -4.63 -0.90
N VAL A 31 -0.07 -4.24 0.27
CA VAL A 31 0.98 -4.97 1.01
C VAL A 31 0.32 -5.79 2.10
N ILE A 32 0.58 -7.10 2.11
CA ILE A 32 0.15 -8.02 3.17
C ILE A 32 1.38 -8.37 4.00
N TYR A 33 1.28 -8.25 5.32
CA TYR A 33 2.30 -8.73 6.24
C TYR A 33 1.78 -10.00 6.88
N ASN A 34 2.42 -11.12 6.60
CA ASN A 34 2.21 -12.31 7.42
C ASN A 34 3.17 -12.18 8.60
N ARG A 35 2.64 -11.77 9.76
CA ARG A 35 3.37 -11.96 11.01
C ARG A 35 3.01 -13.38 11.45
N ASP A 36 3.95 -14.31 11.25
CA ASP A 36 3.97 -15.56 12.00
C ASP A 36 3.86 -15.28 13.51
#